data_AF-C9DR37-F1
#
_entry.id   AF-C9DR37-F1
#
_cell.length_a   1.000
_cell.length_b   1.000
_cell.length_c   1.000
_cell.angle_alpha   90.00
_cell.angle_beta   90.00
_cell.angle_gamma   90.00
#
_symmetry.space_group_name_H-M   'P 1'
#
loop_
_entity.id
_entity.type
_entity.pdbx_description
1 polymer ?
#
loop_
_entity_poly.entity_id
_entity_poly.type
_entity_poly.pdbx_seq_one_letter_code
_entity_poly.pdbx_strand_id
1 'polypeptide(L)'
;KKWADYFKAHDILYVFWSAKAATATLEGKILSGYSEQDSASLDLDTKIYGRDELLKKLQTEAEFIVAQRRAAAIKEDSRATSSDSVSSVAKHVVVGFVGYPNVGKSSTINALVGEKKTGVTHTPGKTKHFQTLIISEELTLCDCPGLVFPSFSSSRHEMVSCGVLPIDRMTKHREAIQVVADRVPRSVLEQIYKITLPKPKPYESQSRPPTAAELLRAYCASRGHVSHAGLPDETRAARQILKDYIDGKIPHFELPPGMVDTENEHEETSGLEGPTTSAYNESGGSDSDERDDTVDPAQPD
;
A
#
# COMPACT_ATOMS: atom_id res chain seq x y z
N LYS A 1 -11.39 4.14 -5.81
CA LYS A 1 -12.83 4.38 -5.53
C LYS A 1 -13.16 4.24 -4.05
N LYS A 2 -13.07 3.05 -3.44
CA LYS A 2 -13.32 2.83 -1.99
C LYS A 2 -12.62 3.86 -1.06
N TRP A 3 -11.35 4.16 -1.31
CA TRP A 3 -10.60 5.21 -0.58
C TRP A 3 -11.17 6.63 -0.77
N ALA A 4 -11.67 6.97 -1.96
CA ALA A 4 -12.31 8.25 -2.22
C ALA A 4 -13.61 8.39 -1.42
N ASP A 5 -14.42 7.33 -1.41
CA ASP A 5 -15.67 7.28 -0.63
C ASP A 5 -15.39 7.42 0.87
N TYR A 6 -14.33 6.75 1.36
CA TYR A 6 -13.88 6.88 2.74
C TYR A 6 -13.46 8.31 3.09
N PHE A 7 -12.67 8.98 2.24
CA PHE A 7 -12.24 10.36 2.49
C PHE A 7 -13.41 11.35 2.50
N LYS A 8 -14.38 11.17 1.59
CA LYS A 8 -15.62 11.98 1.59
C LYS A 8 -16.42 11.78 2.87
N ALA A 9 -16.57 10.53 3.34
CA ALA A 9 -17.30 10.23 4.57
C ALA A 9 -16.68 10.87 5.82
N HIS A 10 -15.37 11.18 5.79
CA HIS A 10 -14.63 11.77 6.89
C HIS A 10 -14.27 13.25 6.69
N ASP A 11 -14.81 13.90 5.65
CA ASP A 11 -14.52 15.30 5.29
C ASP A 11 -13.00 15.59 5.12
N ILE A 12 -12.29 14.62 4.54
CA ILE A 12 -10.85 14.72 4.28
C ILE A 12 -10.65 15.21 2.85
N LEU A 13 -9.98 16.35 2.68
CA LEU A 13 -9.57 16.84 1.36
C LEU A 13 -8.51 15.90 0.76
N TYR A 14 -8.74 15.45 -0.47
CA TYR A 14 -7.85 14.51 -1.14
C TYR A 14 -7.65 14.85 -2.62
N VAL A 15 -6.52 14.40 -3.16
CA VAL A 15 -6.19 14.43 -4.59
C VAL A 15 -5.44 13.15 -4.92
N PHE A 16 -5.82 12.48 -6.01
CA PHE A 16 -5.10 11.31 -6.50
C PHE A 16 -4.03 11.72 -7.52
N TRP A 17 -2.81 11.26 -7.30
CA TRP A 17 -1.68 11.51 -8.20
C TRP A 17 -0.65 10.38 -8.07
N SER A 18 0.00 10.06 -9.20
CA SER A 18 1.08 9.08 -9.28
C SER A 18 2.42 9.75 -9.61
N ALA A 19 3.30 9.83 -8.61
CA ALA A 19 4.68 10.29 -8.79
C ALA A 19 5.48 9.36 -9.73
N LYS A 20 5.17 8.06 -9.71
CA LYS A 20 5.78 7.05 -10.60
C LYS A 20 5.42 7.32 -12.07
N ALA A 21 4.15 7.66 -12.35
CA ALA A 21 3.71 8.06 -13.68
C ALA A 21 4.42 9.33 -14.13
N ALA A 22 4.42 10.38 -13.30
CA ALA A 22 5.09 11.63 -13.61
C ALA A 22 6.61 11.46 -13.89
N THR A 23 7.29 10.62 -13.11
CA THR A 23 8.72 10.35 -13.32
C THR A 23 8.97 9.54 -14.60
N ALA A 24 8.11 8.56 -14.90
CA ALA A 24 8.23 7.79 -16.15
C ALA A 24 8.05 8.68 -17.39
N THR A 25 7.07 9.59 -17.37
CA THR A 25 6.87 10.58 -18.44
C THR A 25 8.11 11.47 -18.62
N LEU A 26 8.73 11.92 -17.51
CA LEU A 26 9.97 12.71 -17.55
C LEU A 26 11.17 11.93 -18.11
N GLU A 27 11.24 10.62 -17.83
CA GLU A 27 12.27 9.72 -18.33
C GLU A 27 11.99 9.18 -19.74
N GLY A 28 10.85 9.55 -20.37
CA GLY A 28 10.43 9.05 -21.67
C GLY A 28 10.06 7.57 -21.69
N LYS A 29 9.70 6.98 -20.55
CA LYS A 29 9.32 5.56 -20.42
C LYS A 29 7.79 5.42 -20.41
N ILE A 30 7.28 4.44 -21.15
CA ILE A 30 5.86 4.06 -21.12
C ILE A 30 5.66 3.09 -19.95
N LEU A 31 4.78 3.43 -19.01
CA LEU A 31 4.36 2.51 -17.96
C LEU A 31 3.32 1.53 -18.50
N SER A 32 3.67 0.24 -18.56
CA SER A 32 2.70 -0.83 -18.83
C SER A 32 1.65 -0.87 -17.71
N GLY A 33 0.38 -0.66 -18.06
CA GLY A 33 -0.77 -0.71 -17.13
C GLY A 33 -1.31 0.65 -16.67
N TYR A 34 -0.72 1.77 -17.12
CA TYR A 34 -1.34 3.09 -17.01
C TYR A 34 -1.75 3.53 -18.42
N SER A 35 -2.99 3.28 -18.81
CA SER A 35 -3.55 3.93 -20.00
C SER A 35 -4.12 5.28 -19.57
N GLU A 36 -3.72 6.37 -20.22
CA GLU A 36 -4.41 7.67 -20.06
C GLU A 36 -5.88 7.57 -20.49
N GLN A 37 -6.22 6.54 -21.28
CA GLN A 37 -7.56 6.28 -21.79
C GLN A 37 -8.55 5.76 -20.73
N ASP A 38 -8.07 5.09 -19.67
CA ASP A 38 -8.93 4.68 -18.54
C ASP A 38 -9.36 5.86 -17.64
N SER A 39 -8.71 7.02 -17.79
CA SER A 39 -9.02 8.22 -17.00
C SER A 39 -10.24 9.01 -17.51
N ALA A 40 -10.69 8.76 -18.74
CA ALA A 40 -11.75 9.55 -19.39
C ALA A 40 -13.18 9.17 -18.94
N SER A 41 -13.35 8.02 -18.26
CA SER A 41 -14.65 7.51 -17.80
C SER A 41 -14.85 7.53 -16.28
N LEU A 42 -13.85 8.02 -15.53
CA LEU A 42 -13.88 8.03 -14.08
C LEU A 42 -14.51 9.33 -13.58
N ASP A 43 -15.38 9.19 -12.56
CA ASP A 43 -15.93 10.29 -11.75
C ASP A 43 -14.83 11.31 -11.43
N LEU A 44 -15.13 12.63 -11.51
CA LEU A 44 -14.14 13.71 -11.31
C LEU A 44 -13.35 13.52 -10.01
N ASP A 45 -14.01 12.94 -9.02
CA ASP A 45 -13.51 12.63 -7.69
C ASP A 45 -12.52 11.46 -7.62
N THR A 46 -12.28 10.75 -8.73
CA THR A 46 -11.28 9.67 -8.84
C THR A 46 -10.26 9.90 -9.94
N LYS A 47 -10.27 11.09 -10.56
CA LYS A 47 -9.29 11.47 -11.59
C LYS A 47 -7.87 11.45 -11.01
N ILE A 48 -6.98 10.74 -11.69
CA ILE A 48 -5.54 10.77 -11.39
C ILE A 48 -4.95 11.96 -12.16
N TYR A 49 -4.43 12.95 -11.44
CA TYR A 49 -3.87 14.15 -12.06
C TYR A 49 -2.51 13.87 -12.70
N GLY A 50 -2.26 14.50 -13.85
CA GLY A 50 -0.93 14.58 -14.44
C GLY A 50 -0.02 15.56 -13.68
N ARG A 51 1.28 15.54 -13.98
CA ARG A 51 2.26 16.44 -13.35
C ARG A 51 1.88 17.91 -13.54
N ASP A 52 1.68 18.33 -14.79
CA ASP A 52 1.46 19.75 -15.12
C ASP A 52 0.09 20.23 -14.65
N GLU A 53 -0.94 19.37 -14.72
CA GLU A 53 -2.27 19.68 -14.19
C GLU A 53 -2.23 19.93 -12.68
N LEU A 54 -1.52 19.07 -11.93
CA LEU A 54 -1.38 19.22 -10.49
C LEU A 54 -0.56 20.45 -10.13
N LEU A 55 0.55 20.69 -10.83
CA LEU A 55 1.41 21.85 -10.59
C LEU A 55 0.63 23.16 -10.82
N LYS A 56 -0.14 23.24 -11.91
CA LYS A 56 -0.99 24.39 -12.20
C LYS A 56 -2.03 24.60 -11.10
N LYS A 57 -2.69 23.53 -10.63
CA LYS A 57 -3.66 23.61 -9.54
C LYS A 57 -3.02 24.12 -8.24
N LEU A 58 -1.85 23.61 -7.88
CA LEU A 58 -1.10 24.07 -6.70
C LEU A 58 -0.67 25.54 -6.82
N GLN A 59 -0.26 25.98 -8.01
CA GLN A 59 0.11 27.37 -8.26
C GLN A 59 -1.09 28.31 -8.16
N THR A 60 -2.21 27.99 -8.81
CA THR A 60 -3.44 28.80 -8.73
C THR A 60 -3.97 28.90 -7.30
N GLU A 61 -3.90 27.82 -6.53
CA GLU A 61 -4.30 27.85 -5.11
C GLU A 61 -3.34 28.70 -4.27
N ALA A 62 -2.03 28.61 -4.54
CA ALA A 62 -1.04 29.44 -3.87
C ALA A 62 -1.24 30.94 -4.17
N GLU A 63 -1.46 31.29 -5.44
CA GLU A 63 -1.77 32.66 -5.89
C GLU A 63 -3.02 33.20 -5.19
N PHE A 64 -4.08 32.38 -5.11
CA PHE A 64 -5.32 32.75 -4.42
C PHE A 64 -5.08 33.04 -2.92
N ILE A 65 -4.34 32.17 -2.23
CA ILE A 65 -4.02 32.34 -0.81
C ILE A 65 -3.15 33.60 -0.59
N VAL A 66 -2.16 33.84 -1.44
CA VAL A 66 -1.32 35.04 -1.36
C VAL A 66 -2.13 36.30 -1.59
N ALA A 67 -3.02 36.31 -2.59
CA ALA A 67 -3.92 37.44 -2.87
C ALA A 67 -4.85 37.72 -1.67
N GLN A 68 -5.42 36.68 -1.07
CA GLN A 68 -6.26 36.81 0.13
C GLN A 68 -5.49 37.39 1.32
N ARG A 69 -4.25 36.92 1.55
CA ARG A 69 -3.37 37.46 2.61
C ARG A 69 -2.99 38.92 2.37
N ARG A 70 -2.68 39.29 1.12
CA ARG A 70 -2.41 40.69 0.74
C ARG A 70 -3.64 41.57 0.99
N ALA A 71 -4.84 41.11 0.62
CA ALA A 71 -6.08 41.84 0.85
C ALA A 71 -6.42 42.00 2.35
N ALA A 72 -6.14 40.98 3.16
CA ALA A 72 -6.29 41.05 4.62
C ALA A 72 -5.32 42.04 5.26
N ALA A 73 -4.04 42.03 4.84
CA ALA A 73 -3.03 42.96 5.35
C ALA A 73 -3.39 44.43 5.08
N ILE A 74 -3.92 44.76 3.89
CA ILE A 74 -4.37 46.12 3.55
C ILE A 74 -5.53 46.59 4.47
N LYS A 75 -6.40 45.67 4.90
CA LYS A 75 -7.49 45.99 5.84
C LYS A 75 -7.01 46.17 7.28
N GLU A 76 -5.90 45.56 7.68
CA GLU A 76 -5.30 45.73 9.01
C GLU A 76 -4.46 47.01 9.09
N ASP A 77 -3.69 47.33 8.04
CA ASP A 77 -2.83 48.52 7.97
C ASP A 77 -3.64 49.83 7.98
N SER A 78 -4.89 49.79 7.51
CA SER A 78 -5.84 50.91 7.60
C SER A 78 -6.44 51.11 9.00
N ARG A 79 -6.22 50.19 9.96
CA ARG A 79 -6.65 50.30 11.36
C ARG A 79 -5.51 50.60 12.35
N ALA A 80 -4.26 50.35 11.98
CA ALA A 80 -3.10 50.53 12.86
C ALA A 80 -2.37 51.86 12.57
N THR A 81 -2.69 52.90 13.34
CA THR A 81 -1.84 54.09 13.42
C THR A 81 -0.69 53.82 14.37
N SER A 82 0.53 53.81 13.82
CA SER A 82 1.85 53.87 14.49
C SER A 82 2.55 52.59 14.98
N SER A 83 3.85 52.58 14.66
CA SER A 83 5.00 51.82 15.20
C SER A 83 5.38 50.47 14.57
N ASP A 84 6.46 50.55 13.79
CA ASP A 84 7.52 49.57 13.55
C ASP A 84 7.28 48.14 14.04
N SER A 85 6.71 47.33 13.14
CA SER A 85 7.19 45.96 12.96
C SER A 85 7.01 45.61 11.49
N VAL A 86 8.12 45.29 10.82
CA VAL A 86 8.10 44.74 9.46
C VAL A 86 7.46 43.36 9.56
N SER A 87 6.13 43.30 9.63
CA SER A 87 5.35 42.12 9.34
C SER A 87 5.48 41.90 7.84
N SER A 88 6.56 41.20 7.44
CA SER A 88 6.71 40.77 6.06
C SER A 88 5.58 39.79 5.77
N VAL A 89 4.47 40.30 5.25
CA VAL A 89 3.37 39.48 4.75
C VAL A 89 4.00 38.41 3.87
N ALA A 90 3.85 37.14 4.27
CA ALA A 90 4.52 36.03 3.60
C ALA A 90 4.14 36.05 2.12
N LYS A 91 5.08 36.47 1.27
CA LYS A 91 4.86 36.70 -0.17
C LYS A 91 4.59 35.41 -0.95
N HIS A 92 4.76 34.26 -0.28
CA HIS A 92 4.67 32.94 -0.86
C HIS A 92 3.98 31.96 0.11
N VAL A 93 3.41 30.90 -0.45
CA VAL A 93 2.89 29.73 0.26
C VAL A 93 3.98 28.68 0.35
N VAL A 94 4.14 28.12 1.55
CA VAL A 94 5.05 27.01 1.81
C VAL A 94 4.23 25.75 2.05
N VAL A 95 4.49 24.69 1.28
CA VAL A 95 3.84 23.39 1.38
C VAL A 95 4.85 22.36 1.88
N GLY A 96 4.64 21.85 3.10
CA GLY A 96 5.50 20.83 3.69
C GLY A 96 5.03 19.41 3.42
N PHE A 97 5.94 18.53 3.02
CA PHE A 97 5.68 17.10 2.88
C PHE A 97 6.04 16.37 4.18
N VAL A 98 5.04 15.79 4.85
CA VAL A 98 5.21 15.11 6.13
C VAL A 98 4.73 13.66 6.02
N GLY A 99 5.41 12.73 6.70
CA GLY A 99 5.02 11.33 6.74
C GLY A 99 6.19 10.39 7.07
N TYR A 100 5.86 9.09 7.14
CA TYR A 100 6.83 8.03 7.45
C TYR A 100 8.04 8.01 6.49
N PRO A 101 9.19 7.45 6.90
CA PRO A 101 10.28 7.14 5.97
C PRO A 101 9.79 6.32 4.77
N ASN A 102 10.43 6.49 3.62
CA ASN A 102 10.20 5.71 2.40
C ASN A 102 8.81 5.77 1.74
N VAL A 103 7.86 6.56 2.24
CA VAL A 103 6.54 6.78 1.59
C VAL A 103 6.59 7.59 0.28
N GLY A 104 7.79 7.96 -0.18
CA GLY A 104 7.97 8.66 -1.46
C GLY A 104 7.91 10.20 -1.40
N LYS A 105 8.06 10.85 -0.24
CA LYS A 105 8.05 12.33 -0.10
C LYS A 105 9.03 13.02 -1.06
N SER A 106 10.32 12.70 -0.94
CA SER A 106 11.38 13.27 -1.79
C SER A 106 11.22 12.91 -3.27
N SER A 107 10.74 11.68 -3.57
CA SER A 107 10.43 11.25 -4.93
C SER A 107 9.30 12.05 -5.56
N THR A 108 8.25 12.31 -4.77
CA THR A 108 7.09 13.13 -5.15
C THR A 108 7.53 14.56 -5.45
N ILE A 109 8.34 15.14 -4.59
CA ILE A 109 8.92 16.47 -4.80
C ILE A 109 9.75 16.53 -6.09
N ASN A 110 10.67 15.58 -6.30
CA ASN A 110 11.46 15.52 -7.54
C ASN A 110 10.58 15.38 -8.79
N ALA A 111 9.49 14.61 -8.71
CA ALA A 111 8.55 14.45 -9.80
C ALA A 111 7.77 15.74 -10.11
N LEU A 112 7.44 16.57 -9.11
CA LEU A 112 6.84 17.90 -9.33
C LEU A 112 7.84 18.86 -9.95
N VAL A 113 9.03 18.96 -9.33
CA VAL A 113 10.11 19.85 -9.80
C VAL A 113 10.56 19.47 -11.21
N GLY A 114 10.51 18.19 -11.58
CA GLY A 114 10.98 17.68 -12.86
C GLY A 114 12.48 17.43 -12.92
N GLU A 115 13.18 17.65 -11.81
CA GLU A 115 14.61 17.45 -11.69
C GLU A 115 14.95 16.74 -10.38
N LYS A 116 16.05 16.00 -10.38
CA LYS A 116 16.53 15.27 -9.20
C LYS A 116 17.24 16.20 -8.21
N LYS A 117 16.48 17.05 -7.52
CA LYS A 117 17.02 18.00 -6.51
C LYS A 117 17.27 17.35 -5.15
N THR A 118 16.45 16.38 -4.76
CA THR A 118 16.55 15.66 -3.49
C THR A 118 17.07 14.24 -3.70
N GLY A 119 17.91 13.77 -2.78
CA GLY A 119 18.43 12.40 -2.83
C GLY A 119 17.37 11.38 -2.43
N VAL A 120 17.12 10.40 -3.29
CA VAL A 120 16.18 9.29 -3.03
C VAL A 120 16.93 7.96 -2.87
N THR A 121 16.47 7.10 -1.97
CA THR A 121 16.92 5.71 -1.80
C THR A 121 15.83 4.90 -1.11
N HIS A 122 15.89 3.58 -1.26
CA HIS A 122 15.02 2.61 -0.61
C HIS A 122 15.36 2.43 0.88
N THR A 123 16.54 2.90 1.33
CA THR A 123 16.93 2.80 2.74
C THR A 123 16.35 3.96 3.56
N PRO A 124 15.69 3.69 4.71
CA PRO A 124 15.20 4.73 5.59
C PRO A 124 16.31 5.71 6.04
N GLY A 125 15.94 6.96 6.28
CA GLY A 125 16.83 7.97 6.87
C GLY A 125 17.74 8.70 5.87
N LYS A 126 17.39 8.70 4.57
CA LYS A 126 18.11 9.48 3.56
C LYS A 126 17.98 10.98 3.74
N THR A 127 16.74 11.47 3.87
CA THR A 127 16.44 12.87 4.12
C THR A 127 16.61 13.14 5.61
N LYS A 128 17.74 13.74 5.98
CA LYS A 128 18.09 14.05 7.38
C LYS A 128 17.84 15.51 7.77
N HIS A 129 17.75 16.38 6.78
CA HIS A 129 17.60 17.82 6.98
C HIS A 129 16.35 18.31 6.26
N PHE A 130 15.73 19.33 6.84
CA PHE A 130 14.67 20.09 6.19
C PHE A 130 15.23 20.82 4.98
N GLN A 131 14.57 20.73 3.84
CA GLN A 131 14.99 21.35 2.60
C GLN A 131 13.84 22.14 1.99
N THR A 132 14.17 23.31 1.44
CA THR A 132 13.21 24.23 0.82
C THR A 132 13.50 24.32 -0.67
N LEU A 133 12.50 24.07 -1.50
CA LEU A 133 12.57 24.11 -2.96
C LEU A 133 11.56 25.13 -3.49
N ILE A 134 12.07 26.21 -4.03
CA ILE A 134 11.27 27.29 -4.61
C ILE A 134 10.83 26.83 -6.00
N ILE A 135 9.51 26.74 -6.22
CA ILE A 135 8.91 26.37 -7.51
C ILE A 135 8.59 27.63 -8.32
N SER A 136 7.99 28.62 -7.66
CA SER A 136 7.67 29.93 -8.22
C SER A 136 7.84 31.00 -7.14
N GLU A 137 7.66 32.28 -7.50
CA GLU A 137 7.71 33.37 -6.52
C GLU A 137 6.67 33.22 -5.40
N GLU A 138 5.56 32.51 -5.68
CA GLU A 138 4.43 32.36 -4.76
C GLU A 138 4.27 30.94 -4.19
N LEU A 139 5.00 29.93 -4.70
CA LEU A 139 4.93 28.55 -4.23
C LEU A 139 6.31 27.98 -3.90
N THR A 140 6.44 27.47 -2.68
CA THR A 140 7.63 26.79 -2.17
C THR A 140 7.24 25.43 -1.59
N LEU A 141 7.97 24.39 -1.97
CA LEU A 141 7.80 23.04 -1.43
C LEU A 141 8.90 22.73 -0.41
N CYS A 142 8.55 22.03 0.66
CA CYS A 142 9.50 21.65 1.70
C CYS A 142 9.56 20.13 1.88
N ASP A 143 10.77 19.57 1.77
CA ASP A 143 11.05 18.17 2.09
C ASP A 143 11.45 18.03 3.56
N CYS A 144 10.66 17.27 4.31
CA CYS A 144 10.93 17.01 5.72
C CYS A 144 11.51 15.60 5.91
N PRO A 145 12.41 15.41 6.90
CA PRO A 145 12.82 14.07 7.33
C PRO A 145 11.61 13.16 7.62
N GLY A 146 11.77 11.86 7.36
CA GLY A 146 10.74 10.89 7.72
C GLY A 146 10.55 10.82 9.24
N LEU A 147 9.31 11.00 9.70
CA LEU A 147 8.96 10.95 11.12
C LEU A 147 8.19 9.68 11.43
N VAL A 148 8.48 9.08 12.58
CA VAL A 148 7.77 7.92 13.10
C VAL A 148 7.24 8.33 14.47
N PHE A 149 5.92 8.48 14.58
CA PHE A 149 5.31 8.71 15.89
C PHE A 149 5.28 7.40 16.67
N PRO A 150 5.62 7.40 17.96
CA PRO A 150 5.46 6.22 18.80
C PRO A 150 3.97 5.94 18.99
N SER A 151 3.39 5.10 18.13
CA SER A 151 2.06 4.52 18.33
C SER A 151 2.21 3.11 18.90
N PHE A 152 1.31 2.74 19.80
CA PHE A 152 1.27 1.39 20.39
C PHE A 152 0.64 0.34 19.47
N SER A 153 0.07 0.77 18.34
CA SER A 153 -0.69 -0.09 17.43
C SER A 153 0.20 -0.95 16.53
N SER A 154 1.41 -0.49 16.20
CA SER A 154 2.24 -1.14 15.19
C SER A 154 3.40 -1.92 15.80
N SER A 155 3.47 -3.20 15.45
CA SER A 155 4.59 -4.04 15.85
C SER A 155 5.87 -3.63 15.11
N ARG A 156 7.04 -3.90 15.72
CA ARG A 156 8.33 -3.66 15.04
C ARG A 156 8.41 -4.37 13.67
N HIS A 157 7.81 -5.56 13.56
CA HIS A 157 7.80 -6.37 12.34
C HIS A 157 6.96 -5.74 11.24
N GLU A 158 5.82 -5.17 11.61
CA GLU A 158 5.02 -4.36 10.70
C GLU A 158 5.80 -3.15 10.19
N MET A 159 6.49 -2.42 11.08
CA MET A 159 7.32 -1.27 10.67
C MET A 159 8.45 -1.67 9.70
N VAL A 160 9.01 -2.88 9.84
CA VAL A 160 9.98 -3.41 8.86
C VAL A 160 9.30 -3.71 7.54
N SER A 161 8.13 -4.36 7.55
CA SER A 161 7.36 -4.68 6.34
C SER A 161 6.90 -3.43 5.56
N CYS A 162 6.61 -2.33 6.25
CA CYS A 162 6.25 -1.05 5.64
C CYS A 162 7.47 -0.21 5.23
N GLY A 163 8.70 -0.74 5.38
CA GLY A 163 9.93 -0.05 4.99
C GLY A 163 10.27 1.16 5.86
N VAL A 164 9.73 1.27 7.08
CA VAL A 164 10.06 2.34 8.04
C VAL A 164 11.39 2.06 8.73
N LEU A 165 11.63 0.80 9.07
CA LEU A 165 12.87 0.32 9.69
C LEU A 165 13.77 -0.38 8.67
N PRO A 166 15.11 -0.29 8.82
CA PRO A 166 16.03 -0.89 7.86
C PRO A 166 16.00 -2.42 7.90
N ILE A 167 15.66 -3.03 6.77
CA ILE A 167 15.58 -4.49 6.59
C ILE A 167 16.93 -5.17 6.86
N ASP A 168 18.04 -4.55 6.48
CA ASP A 168 19.36 -5.17 6.60
C ASP A 168 19.80 -5.39 8.07
N ARG A 169 19.23 -4.62 9.02
CA ARG A 169 19.52 -4.69 10.45
C ARG A 169 18.51 -5.53 11.25
N MET A 170 17.57 -6.20 10.59
CA MET A 170 16.57 -7.01 11.28
C MET A 170 17.21 -8.27 11.89
N THR A 171 16.77 -8.63 13.09
CA THR A 171 17.19 -9.85 13.80
C THR A 171 16.13 -10.95 13.67
N LYS A 172 14.86 -10.60 13.91
CA LYS A 172 13.69 -11.49 13.83
C LYS A 172 13.04 -11.42 12.45
N HIS A 173 13.53 -12.24 11.52
CA HIS A 173 13.07 -12.23 10.14
C HIS A 173 11.75 -13.00 9.91
N ARG A 174 11.51 -14.09 10.67
CA ARG A 174 10.27 -14.89 10.54
C ARG A 174 9.00 -14.08 10.86
N GLU A 175 9.03 -13.31 11.95
CA GLU A 175 7.89 -12.49 12.38
C GLU A 175 7.56 -11.40 11.34
N ALA A 176 8.57 -10.78 10.72
CA ALA A 176 8.36 -9.80 9.63
C ALA A 176 7.81 -10.44 8.35
N ILE A 177 8.24 -11.66 8.03
CA ILE A 177 7.71 -12.40 6.88
C ILE A 177 6.28 -12.89 7.14
N GLN A 178 5.93 -13.22 8.38
CA GLN A 178 4.57 -13.60 8.72
C GLN A 178 3.59 -12.46 8.42
N VAL A 179 3.95 -11.22 8.75
CA VAL A 179 3.13 -10.04 8.41
C VAL A 179 2.87 -9.95 6.89
N VAL A 180 3.88 -10.24 6.07
CA VAL A 180 3.71 -10.26 4.60
C VAL A 180 2.83 -11.44 4.15
N ALA A 181 3.02 -12.61 4.75
CA ALA A 181 2.25 -13.80 4.44
C ALA A 181 0.76 -13.69 4.85
N ASP A 182 0.47 -12.94 5.90
CA ASP A 182 -0.91 -12.68 6.36
C ASP A 182 -1.61 -11.66 5.43
N ARG A 183 -0.86 -10.75 4.82
CA ARG A 183 -1.36 -9.68 3.95
C ARG A 183 -1.54 -10.08 2.49
N VAL A 184 -0.75 -11.04 2.02
CA VAL A 184 -0.68 -11.41 0.61
C VAL A 184 -1.27 -12.80 0.40
N PRO A 185 -2.27 -12.96 -0.49
CA PRO A 185 -2.83 -14.27 -0.81
C PRO A 185 -1.77 -15.25 -1.33
N ARG A 186 -2.00 -16.54 -1.04
CA ARG A 186 -1.07 -17.62 -1.39
C ARG A 186 -0.86 -17.72 -2.90
N SER A 187 -1.94 -17.61 -3.68
CA SER A 187 -1.93 -17.64 -5.14
C SER A 187 -0.95 -16.62 -5.74
N VAL A 188 -0.97 -15.39 -5.22
CA VAL A 188 -0.10 -14.29 -5.67
C VAL A 188 1.37 -14.62 -5.40
N LEU A 189 1.70 -15.13 -4.21
CA LEU A 189 3.07 -15.52 -3.86
C LEU A 189 3.60 -16.67 -4.74
N GLU A 190 2.77 -17.68 -4.99
CA GLU A 190 3.10 -18.82 -5.84
C GLU A 190 3.35 -18.40 -7.29
N GLN A 191 2.49 -17.53 -7.84
CA GLN A 191 2.61 -17.03 -9.21
C GLN A 191 3.87 -16.17 -9.39
N ILE A 192 4.15 -15.24 -8.47
CA ILE A 192 5.28 -14.31 -8.59
C ILE A 192 6.61 -15.02 -8.42
N TYR A 193 6.71 -15.89 -7.42
CA TYR A 193 7.96 -16.58 -7.14
C TYR A 193 8.13 -17.88 -7.90
N LYS A 194 7.08 -18.37 -8.57
CA LYS A 194 7.02 -19.67 -9.25
C LYS A 194 7.41 -20.80 -8.30
N ILE A 195 6.82 -20.76 -7.11
CA ILE A 195 7.04 -21.73 -6.04
C ILE A 195 5.74 -22.44 -5.71
N THR A 196 5.83 -23.65 -5.18
CA THR A 196 4.69 -24.40 -4.66
C THR A 196 4.74 -24.36 -3.15
N LEU A 197 3.74 -23.74 -2.52
CA LEU A 197 3.63 -23.68 -1.07
C LEU A 197 2.93 -24.95 -0.55
N PRO A 198 3.37 -25.51 0.59
CA PRO A 198 2.74 -26.70 1.16
C PRO A 198 1.31 -26.38 1.62
N LYS A 199 0.33 -27.17 1.18
CA LYS A 199 -1.06 -27.00 1.60
C LYS A 199 -1.22 -27.20 3.12
N PRO A 200 -2.16 -26.50 3.77
CA PRO A 200 -2.47 -26.74 5.18
C PRO A 200 -2.81 -28.19 5.43
N LYS A 201 -2.49 -28.68 6.62
CA LYS A 201 -2.83 -30.06 6.99
C LYS A 201 -4.35 -30.24 7.01
N PRO A 202 -4.89 -31.46 6.84
CA PRO A 202 -6.33 -31.68 6.76
C PRO A 202 -7.13 -31.19 7.98
N TYR A 203 -6.48 -31.13 9.16
CA TYR A 203 -7.08 -30.65 10.40
C TYR A 203 -6.90 -29.13 10.65
N GLU A 204 -6.22 -28.43 9.74
CA GLU A 204 -6.05 -26.97 9.78
C GLU A 204 -7.00 -26.33 8.76
N SER A 205 -7.34 -25.05 8.97
CA SER A 205 -8.13 -24.30 7.99
C SER A 205 -7.41 -24.27 6.64
N GLN A 206 -8.09 -24.70 5.58
CA GLN A 206 -7.53 -24.71 4.23
C GLN A 206 -7.31 -23.29 3.68
N SER A 207 -8.05 -22.31 4.20
CA SER A 207 -7.90 -20.89 3.86
C SER A 207 -6.80 -20.18 4.66
N ARG A 208 -6.05 -20.87 5.53
CA ARG A 208 -5.02 -20.20 6.35
C ARG A 208 -3.90 -19.60 5.49
N PRO A 209 -3.35 -18.44 5.88
CA PRO A 209 -2.15 -17.91 5.27
C PRO A 209 -0.96 -18.89 5.44
N PRO A 210 0.05 -18.81 4.56
CA PRO A 210 1.23 -19.64 4.67
C PRO A 210 2.04 -19.22 5.90
N THR A 211 2.65 -20.17 6.59
CA THR A 211 3.55 -19.84 7.70
C THR A 211 4.83 -19.26 7.13
N ALA A 212 5.45 -18.30 7.84
CA ALA A 212 6.73 -17.71 7.43
C ALA A 212 7.80 -18.77 7.13
N ALA A 213 7.86 -19.84 7.94
CA ALA A 213 8.80 -20.95 7.72
C ALA A 213 8.48 -21.77 6.46
N GLU A 214 7.21 -21.91 6.07
CA GLU A 214 6.82 -22.61 4.84
C GLU A 214 7.24 -21.78 3.62
N LEU A 215 6.93 -20.48 3.63
CA LEU A 215 7.29 -19.54 2.57
C LEU A 215 8.82 -19.42 2.39
N LEU A 216 9.56 -19.24 3.49
CA LEU A 216 11.01 -19.12 3.44
C LEU A 216 11.68 -20.41 2.93
N ARG A 217 11.23 -21.58 3.39
CA ARG A 217 11.79 -22.86 2.92
C ARG A 217 11.51 -23.10 1.44
N ALA A 218 10.28 -22.85 0.99
CA ALA A 218 9.91 -22.99 -0.42
C ALA A 218 10.72 -22.02 -1.31
N TYR A 219 10.89 -20.78 -0.86
CA TYR A 219 11.70 -19.78 -1.57
C TYR A 219 13.18 -20.17 -1.63
N CYS A 220 13.78 -20.58 -0.51
CA CYS A 220 15.17 -21.03 -0.46
C CYS A 220 15.41 -22.25 -1.35
N ALA A 221 14.49 -23.23 -1.35
CA ALA A 221 14.59 -24.44 -2.17
C ALA A 221 14.56 -24.11 -3.67
N SER A 222 13.66 -23.22 -4.09
CA SER A 222 13.55 -22.77 -5.48
C SER A 222 14.80 -22.01 -5.96
N ARG A 223 15.44 -21.22 -5.08
CA ARG A 223 16.59 -20.37 -5.43
C ARG A 223 17.96 -20.96 -5.09
N GLY A 224 18.00 -22.14 -4.46
CA GLY A 224 19.24 -22.76 -3.99
C GLY A 224 19.95 -21.97 -2.89
N HIS A 225 19.21 -21.20 -2.09
CA HIS A 225 19.80 -20.42 -1.00
C HIS A 225 20.08 -21.33 0.20
N VAL A 226 21.34 -21.76 0.33
CA VAL A 226 21.82 -22.60 1.43
C VAL A 226 22.89 -21.88 2.24
N SER A 227 22.84 -22.07 3.55
CA SER A 227 23.88 -21.65 4.49
C SER A 227 25.08 -22.61 4.43
N HIS A 228 26.18 -22.22 5.06
CA HIS A 228 27.38 -23.08 5.17
C HIS A 228 27.11 -24.44 5.83
N ALA A 229 26.06 -24.55 6.66
CA ALA A 229 25.66 -25.80 7.30
C ALA A 229 24.77 -26.69 6.41
N GLY A 230 24.52 -26.32 5.15
CA GLY A 230 23.62 -27.04 4.24
C GLY A 230 22.12 -26.82 4.53
N LEU A 231 21.78 -26.06 5.57
CA LEU A 231 20.40 -25.66 5.88
C LEU A 231 19.98 -24.45 5.03
N PRO A 232 18.68 -24.30 4.69
CA PRO A 232 18.16 -23.13 3.99
C PRO A 232 18.54 -21.80 4.67
N ASP A 233 19.07 -20.84 3.90
CA ASP A 233 19.39 -19.50 4.43
C ASP A 233 18.14 -18.61 4.47
N GLU A 234 17.39 -18.76 5.56
CA GLU A 234 16.16 -18.01 5.82
C GLU A 234 16.41 -16.49 5.97
N THR A 235 17.58 -16.09 6.48
CA THR A 235 17.85 -14.67 6.73
C THR A 235 18.05 -13.93 5.41
N ARG A 236 18.83 -14.50 4.48
CA ARG A 236 19.01 -13.93 3.14
C ARG A 236 17.70 -13.92 2.36
N ALA A 237 16.95 -15.03 2.38
CA ALA A 237 15.65 -15.11 1.73
C ALA A 237 14.67 -14.05 2.25
N ALA A 238 14.56 -13.91 3.57
CA ALA A 238 13.65 -12.94 4.17
C ALA A 238 14.00 -11.50 3.78
N ARG A 239 15.29 -11.12 3.77
CA ARG A 239 15.70 -9.78 3.29
C ARG A 239 15.28 -9.53 1.85
N GLN A 240 15.40 -10.53 0.98
CA GLN A 240 15.02 -10.39 -0.43
C GLN A 240 13.51 -10.27 -0.60
N ILE A 241 12.72 -11.11 0.09
CA ILE A 241 11.26 -11.06 0.03
C ILE A 241 10.74 -9.72 0.55
N LEU A 242 11.28 -9.21 1.66
CA LEU A 242 10.88 -7.91 2.19
C LEU A 242 11.24 -6.74 1.26
N LYS A 243 12.39 -6.80 0.59
CA LYS A 243 12.75 -5.81 -0.45
C LYS A 243 11.80 -5.87 -1.62
N ASP A 244 11.52 -7.06 -2.14
CA ASP A 244 10.55 -7.29 -3.21
C ASP A 244 9.15 -6.79 -2.84
N TYR A 245 8.74 -6.96 -1.57
CA TYR A 245 7.46 -6.45 -1.05
C TYR A 245 7.41 -4.91 -1.05
N ILE A 246 8.44 -4.25 -0.52
CA ILE A 246 8.50 -2.78 -0.45
C ILE A 246 8.68 -2.14 -1.84
N ASP A 247 9.41 -2.80 -2.74
CA ASP A 247 9.60 -2.35 -4.12
C ASP A 247 8.33 -2.54 -4.98
N GLY A 248 7.30 -3.19 -4.43
CA GLY A 248 6.01 -3.43 -5.08
C GLY A 248 6.03 -4.53 -6.13
N LYS A 249 7.04 -5.43 -6.10
CA LYS A 249 7.04 -6.64 -6.92
C LYS A 249 6.00 -7.63 -6.44
N ILE A 250 5.77 -7.68 -5.13
CA ILE A 250 4.61 -8.34 -4.53
C ILE A 250 3.51 -7.28 -4.40
N PRO A 251 2.45 -7.32 -5.22
CA PRO A 251 1.38 -6.34 -5.12
C PRO A 251 0.56 -6.61 -3.86
N HIS A 252 0.36 -5.57 -3.07
CA HIS A 252 -0.54 -5.57 -1.93
C HIS A 252 -1.10 -4.17 -1.74
N PHE A 253 -2.37 -4.09 -1.36
CA PHE A 253 -3.04 -2.86 -0.97
C PHE A 253 -3.99 -3.16 0.18
N GLU A 254 -4.13 -2.20 1.10
CA GLU A 254 -5.06 -2.29 2.22
C GLU A 254 -6.35 -1.55 1.87
N LEU A 255 -7.48 -2.11 2.28
CA LEU A 255 -8.77 -1.43 2.16
C LEU A 255 -8.95 -0.36 3.24
N PRO A 256 -9.82 0.64 3.01
CA PRO A 256 -10.19 1.57 4.06
C PRO A 256 -10.76 0.84 5.29
N PRO A 257 -10.51 1.34 6.51
CA PRO A 257 -11.04 0.73 7.73
C PRO A 257 -12.56 0.53 7.68
N GLY A 258 -13.02 -0.67 8.05
CA GLY A 258 -14.44 -1.01 8.10
C GLY A 258 -15.05 -1.43 6.75
N MET A 259 -14.28 -1.46 5.66
CA MET A 259 -14.72 -2.04 4.39
C MET A 259 -14.14 -3.44 4.21
N VAL A 260 -15.02 -4.41 3.94
CA VAL A 260 -14.63 -5.80 3.64
C VAL A 260 -14.52 -5.97 2.13
N ASP A 261 -13.56 -6.78 1.67
CA ASP A 261 -13.37 -7.05 0.25
C ASP A 261 -14.36 -8.12 -0.22
N THR A 262 -15.55 -7.70 -0.67
CA THR A 262 -16.55 -8.59 -1.27
C THR A 262 -16.10 -9.18 -2.62
N GLU A 263 -14.99 -8.70 -3.20
CA GLU A 263 -14.50 -9.15 -4.51
C GLU A 263 -13.64 -10.43 -4.43
N ASN A 264 -12.97 -10.70 -3.29
CA ASN A 264 -12.12 -11.89 -3.14
C ASN A 264 -12.90 -13.19 -2.85
N GLU A 265 -14.19 -13.11 -2.50
CA GLU A 265 -15.03 -14.31 -2.26
C GLU A 265 -15.45 -15.01 -3.57
N HIS A 266 -15.42 -14.29 -4.70
CA HIS A 266 -15.87 -14.83 -5.99
C HIS A 266 -14.81 -15.68 -6.72
N GLU A 267 -13.52 -15.54 -6.41
CA GLU A 267 -12.49 -16.40 -7.02
C GLU A 267 -12.43 -17.79 -6.36
N GLU A 268 -12.72 -17.92 -5.06
CA GLU A 268 -12.66 -19.21 -4.36
C GLU A 268 -13.87 -20.14 -4.66
N THR A 269 -15.01 -19.59 -5.06
CA THR A 269 -16.23 -20.37 -5.34
C THR A 269 -16.32 -20.90 -6.77
N SER A 270 -15.49 -20.40 -7.69
CA SER A 270 -15.49 -20.84 -9.10
C SER A 270 -14.75 -22.16 -9.35
N GLY A 271 -14.10 -22.74 -8.33
CA GLY A 271 -13.33 -23.99 -8.42
C GLY A 271 -14.07 -25.28 -8.05
N LEU A 272 -15.37 -25.21 -7.74
CA LEU A 272 -16.17 -26.35 -7.28
C LEU A 272 -17.49 -26.51 -8.08
N GLU A 273 -17.43 -26.43 -9.41
CA GLU A 273 -18.46 -27.05 -10.25
C GLU A 273 -17.83 -28.21 -11.02
N GLY A 274 -17.94 -29.42 -10.45
CA GLY A 274 -17.71 -30.65 -11.18
C GLY A 274 -18.77 -30.83 -12.28
N PRO A 275 -18.46 -31.51 -13.39
CA PRO A 275 -19.34 -31.57 -14.54
C PRO A 275 -20.61 -32.36 -14.20
N THR A 276 -21.74 -31.66 -14.26
CA THR A 276 -23.07 -32.26 -14.39
C THR A 276 -23.11 -33.08 -15.68
N THR A 277 -23.16 -34.40 -15.54
CA THR A 277 -23.52 -35.30 -16.64
C THR A 277 -24.86 -35.94 -16.32
N SER A 278 -25.89 -35.44 -16.99
CA SER A 278 -27.18 -36.10 -17.14
C SER A 278 -27.05 -37.16 -18.24
N ALA A 279 -27.20 -38.45 -17.90
CA ALA A 279 -27.59 -39.47 -18.86
C ALA A 279 -28.35 -40.59 -18.14
N TYR A 280 -29.57 -40.80 -18.61
CA TYR A 280 -30.52 -41.85 -18.25
C TYR A 280 -29.95 -43.26 -18.50
N ASN A 281 -30.26 -44.24 -17.64
CA ASN A 281 -30.94 -45.46 -18.07
C ASN A 281 -31.52 -46.28 -16.90
N GLU A 282 -32.72 -46.80 -17.14
CA GLU A 282 -33.54 -47.68 -16.28
C GLU A 282 -32.90 -49.04 -16.03
N SER A 283 -33.15 -49.64 -14.85
CA SER A 283 -34.00 -50.85 -14.70
C SER A 283 -33.76 -51.59 -13.36
N GLY A 284 -34.88 -51.92 -12.69
CA GLY A 284 -35.05 -53.22 -12.01
C GLY A 284 -34.83 -53.32 -10.50
N GLY A 285 -35.94 -53.53 -9.77
CA GLY A 285 -36.00 -54.58 -8.73
C GLY A 285 -36.01 -54.15 -7.26
N SER A 286 -37.20 -54.25 -6.66
CA SER A 286 -37.52 -54.60 -5.25
C SER A 286 -36.37 -54.92 -4.29
N ASP A 287 -36.40 -54.42 -3.06
CA ASP A 287 -37.14 -55.09 -1.97
C ASP A 287 -37.19 -54.22 -0.71
N SER A 288 -38.17 -54.50 0.14
CA SER A 288 -38.44 -53.87 1.42
C SER A 288 -37.38 -54.18 2.49
N ASP A 289 -37.20 -53.28 3.46
CA ASP A 289 -37.59 -53.56 4.84
C ASP A 289 -37.19 -52.40 5.77
N GLU A 290 -38.22 -51.87 6.42
CA GLU A 290 -38.18 -51.10 7.66
C GLU A 290 -37.44 -51.90 8.73
N ARG A 291 -36.54 -51.27 9.51
CA ARG A 291 -36.56 -51.32 10.99
C ARG A 291 -35.94 -50.06 11.58
N ASP A 292 -36.83 -49.29 12.19
CA ASP A 292 -36.59 -48.37 13.28
C ASP A 292 -36.21 -49.19 14.53
N ASP A 293 -35.18 -48.75 15.27
CA ASP A 293 -34.99 -49.11 16.67
C ASP A 293 -34.37 -47.90 17.38
N THR A 294 -35.26 -47.06 17.89
CA THR A 294 -35.03 -46.00 18.87
C THR A 294 -35.35 -46.54 20.27
N VAL A 295 -34.33 -46.70 21.12
CA VAL A 295 -34.46 -46.84 22.60
C VAL A 295 -33.06 -46.50 23.18
N ASP A 296 -32.81 -45.70 24.21
CA ASP A 296 -33.45 -44.68 25.04
C ASP A 296 -32.28 -44.15 25.93
N PRO A 297 -32.25 -42.90 26.43
CA PRO A 297 -31.14 -42.35 27.19
C PRO A 297 -31.36 -42.49 28.71
N ALA A 298 -30.31 -42.81 29.47
CA ALA A 298 -30.27 -42.53 30.91
C ALA A 298 -28.83 -42.49 31.45
N GLN A 299 -28.39 -41.30 31.87
CA GLN A 299 -27.43 -41.09 32.96
C GLN A 299 -28.19 -41.13 34.30
N PRO A 300 -27.56 -40.88 35.47
CA PRO A 300 -26.31 -41.38 36.04
C PRO A 300 -26.53 -42.01 37.43
N ASP A 301 -25.50 -42.63 38.01
CA ASP A 301 -25.09 -42.52 39.42
C ASP A 301 -23.63 -42.96 39.57
#